data_AF-A0AAD2TNH3-F1
#
_entry.id   AF-A0AAD2TNH3-F1
#
_cell.length_a   1.000
_cell.length_b   1.000
_cell.length_c   1.000
_cell.angle_alpha   90.00
_cell.angle_beta   90.00
_cell.angle_gamma   90.00
#
_symmetry.space_group_name_H-M   'P 1'
#
loop_
_entity.id
_entity.type
_entity.pdbx_description
1 polymer ?
#
loop_
_entity_poly.entity_id
_entity_poly.type
_entity_poly.pdbx_seq_one_letter_code
_entity_poly.pdbx_strand_id
1 'polypeptide(L)'
;MDKLKNFIDANRDAFKEDEMLPEGHFERFEQKLPKPRKNRAALYSLSAFAIAASIALLLLFRLPGGTGLPEPAQKTTAQTCETQEEIEELRLYYNMQMNDVLAQMKKLYKQDRTPGAEELLQESKRILTDNYMFEETILPTLPCSNDGLFAMTQHYSNSLEGLTLMLKQMEQVTDNQK
;
A
#
# COMPACT_ATOMS: atom_id res chain seq x y z
N MET A 1 -37.50 -44.01 -53.73
CA MET A 1 -38.15 -42.90 -52.98
C MET A 1 -39.66 -43.13 -52.80
N ASP A 2 -40.25 -44.16 -53.43
CA ASP A 2 -41.71 -44.33 -53.51
C ASP A 2 -42.35 -44.90 -52.25
N LYS A 3 -41.62 -45.70 -51.46
CA LYS A 3 -42.12 -46.28 -50.21
C LYS A 3 -42.47 -45.22 -49.16
N LEU A 4 -41.65 -44.16 -49.05
CA LEU A 4 -41.89 -43.08 -48.11
C LEU A 4 -43.10 -42.25 -48.51
N LYS A 5 -43.24 -41.96 -49.82
CA LYS A 5 -44.40 -41.24 -50.35
C LYS A 5 -45.70 -42.01 -50.11
N ASN A 6 -45.71 -43.31 -50.40
CA ASN A 6 -46.87 -44.17 -50.16
C ASN A 6 -47.23 -44.25 -48.67
N PHE A 7 -46.23 -44.27 -47.78
CA PHE A 7 -46.47 -44.28 -46.34
C PHE A 7 -47.09 -42.97 -45.85
N ILE A 8 -46.60 -41.82 -46.35
CA ILE A 8 -47.14 -40.50 -45.98
C ILE A 8 -48.57 -40.35 -46.53
N ASP A 9 -48.81 -40.71 -47.80
CA ASP A 9 -50.13 -40.58 -48.42
C ASP A 9 -51.17 -41.52 -47.75
N ALA A 10 -50.77 -42.74 -47.35
CA ALA A 10 -51.64 -43.68 -46.66
C ALA A 10 -52.03 -43.25 -45.22
N ASN A 11 -51.25 -42.37 -44.59
CA ASN A 11 -51.50 -41.88 -43.23
C ASN A 11 -51.86 -40.39 -43.19
N ARG A 12 -52.09 -39.77 -44.35
CA ARG A 12 -52.34 -38.33 -44.48
C ARG A 12 -53.55 -37.86 -43.68
N ASP A 13 -54.54 -38.74 -43.52
CA ASP A 13 -55.77 -38.45 -42.78
C ASP A 13 -55.54 -38.32 -41.26
N ALA A 14 -54.48 -38.92 -40.70
CA ALA A 14 -54.09 -38.74 -39.30
C ALA A 14 -53.44 -37.37 -39.02
N PHE A 15 -53.07 -36.63 -40.08
CA PHE A 15 -52.51 -35.27 -39.98
C PHE A 15 -53.54 -34.18 -40.32
N LYS A 16 -54.78 -34.55 -40.63
CA LYS A 16 -55.84 -33.57 -40.82
C LYS A 16 -56.29 -33.09 -39.44
N GLU A 17 -55.98 -31.84 -39.14
CA GLU A 17 -56.35 -31.13 -37.91
C GLU A 17 -57.85 -30.81 -37.83
N ASP A 18 -58.72 -31.77 -38.18
CA ASP A 18 -60.18 -31.61 -38.12
C ASP A 18 -60.71 -31.97 -36.71
N GLU A 19 -59.85 -32.44 -35.81
CA GLU A 19 -60.17 -32.70 -34.41
C GLU A 19 -59.73 -31.49 -33.57
N MET A 20 -60.67 -30.57 -33.31
CA MET A 20 -60.46 -29.46 -32.37
C MET A 20 -59.92 -30.03 -31.05
N LEU A 21 -58.65 -29.74 -30.77
CA LEU A 21 -58.02 -30.04 -29.49
C LEU A 21 -58.88 -29.43 -28.38
N PRO A 22 -59.09 -30.11 -27.24
CA PRO A 22 -59.89 -29.57 -26.15
C PRO A 22 -59.35 -28.20 -25.69
N GLU A 23 -60.13 -27.13 -25.88
CA GLU A 23 -59.83 -25.81 -25.32
C GLU A 23 -59.84 -25.90 -23.79
N GLY A 24 -58.88 -25.26 -23.11
CA GLY A 24 -58.74 -25.37 -21.65
C GLY A 24 -57.34 -25.69 -21.13
N HIS A 25 -56.37 -25.97 -22.00
CA HIS A 25 -54.99 -26.18 -21.55
C HIS A 25 -54.41 -24.90 -20.95
N PHE A 26 -54.60 -23.76 -21.62
CA PHE A 26 -54.00 -22.49 -21.21
C PHE A 26 -54.56 -21.99 -19.88
N GLU A 27 -55.88 -22.08 -19.66
CA GLU A 27 -56.53 -21.67 -18.41
C GLU A 27 -56.05 -22.50 -17.22
N ARG A 28 -55.80 -23.80 -17.42
CA ARG A 28 -55.28 -24.68 -16.38
C ARG A 28 -53.83 -24.35 -16.01
N PHE A 29 -53.06 -23.86 -16.97
CA PHE A 29 -51.71 -23.36 -16.74
C PHE A 29 -51.73 -22.01 -16.02
N GLU A 30 -52.59 -21.08 -16.41
CA GLU A 30 -52.73 -19.79 -15.72
C GLU A 30 -53.14 -19.97 -14.25
N GLN A 31 -54.02 -20.92 -13.94
CA GLN A 31 -54.41 -21.21 -12.55
C GLN A 31 -53.27 -21.78 -11.69
N LYS A 32 -52.27 -22.41 -12.30
CA LYS A 32 -51.07 -22.91 -11.60
C LYS A 32 -49.95 -21.88 -11.52
N LEU A 33 -50.02 -20.79 -12.28
CA LEU A 33 -49.03 -19.72 -12.20
C LEU A 33 -49.27 -18.87 -10.94
N PRO A 34 -48.21 -18.52 -10.20
CA PRO A 34 -48.35 -17.60 -9.07
C PRO A 34 -48.86 -16.26 -9.58
N LYS A 35 -49.89 -15.70 -8.92
CA LYS A 35 -50.43 -14.38 -9.26
C LYS A 35 -49.29 -13.35 -9.31
N PRO A 36 -49.28 -12.43 -10.29
CA PRO A 36 -48.25 -11.40 -10.36
C PRO A 36 -48.27 -10.61 -9.04
N ARG A 37 -47.16 -10.65 -8.30
CA ARG A 37 -46.97 -9.85 -7.09
C ARG A 37 -46.98 -8.37 -7.49
N LYS A 38 -48.14 -7.72 -7.40
CA LYS A 38 -48.22 -6.26 -7.41
C LYS A 38 -47.44 -5.74 -6.21
N ASN A 39 -46.64 -4.69 -6.46
CA ASN A 39 -45.83 -3.92 -5.49
C ASN A 39 -44.34 -4.30 -5.36
N ARG A 40 -43.69 -4.72 -6.45
CA ARG A 40 -42.20 -4.61 -6.51
C ARG A 40 -41.74 -3.19 -6.82
N ALA A 41 -42.49 -2.42 -7.59
CA ALA A 41 -42.12 -1.05 -7.99
C ALA A 41 -41.92 -0.09 -6.80
N ALA A 42 -42.77 -0.18 -5.78
CA ALA A 42 -42.68 0.67 -4.57
C ALA A 42 -41.44 0.34 -3.69
N LEU A 43 -41.00 -0.92 -3.69
CA LEU A 43 -39.77 -1.34 -2.99
C LEU A 43 -38.53 -0.89 -3.76
N TYR A 44 -38.55 -0.98 -5.09
CA TYR A 44 -37.47 -0.44 -5.92
C TYR A 44 -37.35 1.08 -5.79
N SER A 45 -38.45 1.83 -5.71
CA SER A 45 -38.39 3.28 -5.53
C SER A 45 -37.77 3.69 -4.19
N LEU A 46 -38.12 3.02 -3.08
CA LEU A 46 -37.51 3.28 -1.78
C LEU A 46 -36.00 2.95 -1.79
N SER A 47 -35.62 1.82 -2.41
CA SER A 47 -34.20 1.46 -2.54
C SER A 47 -33.42 2.43 -3.45
N ALA A 48 -34.04 2.95 -4.51
CA ALA A 48 -33.39 3.88 -5.43
C ALA A 48 -33.07 5.22 -4.76
N PHE A 49 -33.95 5.73 -3.90
CA PHE A 49 -33.66 6.95 -3.11
C PHE A 49 -32.56 6.73 -2.09
N ALA A 50 -32.53 5.58 -1.40
CA ALA A 50 -31.46 5.25 -0.47
C ALA A 50 -30.09 5.10 -1.17
N ILE A 51 -30.08 4.50 -2.36
CA ILE A 51 -28.88 4.36 -3.19
C ILE A 51 -28.42 5.73 -3.72
N ALA A 52 -29.34 6.56 -4.22
CA ALA A 52 -29.00 7.90 -4.69
C ALA A 52 -28.45 8.80 -3.56
N ALA A 53 -29.06 8.74 -2.37
CA ALA A 53 -28.59 9.49 -1.20
C ALA A 53 -27.21 9.04 -0.70
N SER A 54 -26.93 7.73 -0.70
CA SER A 54 -25.61 7.20 -0.34
C SER A 54 -24.53 7.56 -1.36
N ILE A 55 -24.84 7.52 -2.67
CA ILE A 55 -23.92 8.00 -3.71
C ILE A 55 -23.68 9.51 -3.60
N ALA A 56 -24.72 10.31 -3.32
CA ALA A 56 -24.59 11.75 -3.11
C ALA A 56 -23.72 12.07 -1.89
N LEU A 57 -23.87 11.34 -0.78
CA LEU A 57 -22.99 11.46 0.39
C LEU A 57 -21.55 11.11 0.04
N LEU A 58 -21.32 10.00 -0.67
CA LEU A 58 -19.96 9.61 -1.09
C LEU A 58 -19.32 10.67 -1.98
N LEU A 59 -20.06 11.30 -2.89
CA LEU A 59 -19.56 12.39 -3.74
C LEU A 59 -19.28 13.66 -2.93
N LEU A 60 -20.14 14.00 -1.95
CA LEU A 60 -19.91 15.13 -1.04
C LEU A 60 -18.67 14.93 -0.14
N PHE A 61 -18.36 13.69 0.25
CA PHE A 61 -17.16 13.37 1.04
C PHE A 61 -15.88 13.22 0.19
N ARG A 62 -15.98 12.96 -1.12
CA ARG A 62 -14.80 12.77 -2.00
C ARG A 62 -14.39 13.98 -2.83
N LEU A 63 -15.23 15.00 -2.97
CA LEU A 63 -14.90 16.21 -3.72
C LEU A 63 -14.02 17.16 -2.87
N PRO A 64 -12.90 17.69 -3.41
CA PRO A 64 -12.01 18.57 -2.68
C PRO A 64 -12.69 19.95 -2.51
N GLY A 65 -13.33 20.17 -1.37
CA GLY A 65 -14.01 21.43 -1.05
C GLY A 65 -15.36 21.31 -0.33
N GLY A 66 -15.88 20.09 -0.08
CA GLY A 66 -17.05 19.89 0.77
C GLY A 66 -16.70 20.01 2.25
N THR A 67 -17.55 20.68 3.04
CA THR A 67 -17.37 20.79 4.50
C THR A 67 -17.45 19.41 5.14
N GLY A 68 -16.29 18.82 5.42
CA GLY A 68 -16.19 17.56 6.15
C GLY A 68 -16.90 17.68 7.49
N LEU A 69 -17.64 16.63 7.87
CA LEU A 69 -17.93 16.33 9.26
C LEU A 69 -16.64 16.49 10.08
N PRO A 70 -16.71 16.94 11.34
CA PRO A 70 -15.51 17.08 12.16
C PRO A 70 -14.83 15.72 12.15
N GLU A 71 -13.68 15.72 11.49
CA GLU A 71 -12.70 14.66 11.48
C GLU A 71 -12.61 14.15 12.93
N PRO A 72 -12.82 12.86 13.23
CA PRO A 72 -12.17 12.33 14.42
C PRO A 72 -10.70 12.66 14.18
N ALA A 73 -10.14 13.56 14.98
CA ALA A 73 -8.85 14.19 14.74
C ALA A 73 -7.76 13.14 14.51
N GLN A 74 -7.64 12.68 13.27
CA GLN A 74 -6.42 12.27 12.61
C GLN A 74 -6.05 13.42 11.67
N LYS A 75 -6.15 14.67 12.14
CA LYS A 75 -4.91 15.37 12.42
C LYS A 75 -3.78 14.34 12.52
N THR A 76 -2.89 14.38 11.54
CA THR A 76 -1.45 14.47 11.81
C THR A 76 -1.21 15.52 12.92
N THR A 77 -1.74 15.31 14.13
CA THR A 77 -0.95 15.41 15.34
C THR A 77 0.20 14.47 15.01
N ALA A 78 1.40 14.96 14.72
CA ALA A 78 2.28 15.33 15.83
C ALA A 78 1.95 14.39 17.00
N GLN A 79 2.04 13.09 16.72
CA GLN A 79 2.08 12.08 17.75
C GLN A 79 3.41 12.40 18.40
N THR A 80 3.36 13.24 19.43
CA THR A 80 4.50 13.51 20.30
C THR A 80 4.82 12.14 20.87
N CYS A 81 5.76 11.45 20.24
CA CYS A 81 6.04 10.06 20.53
C CYS A 81 6.57 10.02 21.95
N GLU A 82 6.03 9.16 22.82
CA GLU A 82 6.65 8.94 24.13
C GLU A 82 8.11 8.45 23.99
N THR A 83 8.46 7.87 22.82
CA THR A 83 9.82 7.49 22.41
C THR A 83 10.60 8.61 21.71
N GLN A 84 10.10 9.85 21.66
CA GLN A 84 10.78 10.97 21.00
C GLN A 84 12.11 11.32 21.71
N GLU A 85 12.13 11.23 23.03
CA GLU A 85 13.34 11.42 23.84
C GLU A 85 14.37 10.33 23.53
N GLU A 86 13.99 9.04 23.57
CA GLU A 86 14.89 7.92 23.24
C GLU A 86 15.46 8.02 21.82
N ILE A 87 14.62 8.43 20.85
CA ILE A 87 15.02 8.66 19.46
C ILE A 87 16.04 9.81 19.38
N GLU A 88 15.80 10.92 20.08
CA GLU A 88 16.68 12.09 20.08
C GLU A 88 18.02 11.79 20.79
N GLU A 89 17.98 11.11 21.94
CA GLU A 89 19.17 10.65 22.66
C GLU A 89 20.02 9.71 21.81
N LEU A 90 19.39 8.75 21.14
CA LEU A 90 20.08 7.81 20.26
C LEU A 90 20.75 8.54 19.10
N ARG A 91 20.05 9.49 18.46
CA ARG A 91 20.62 10.34 17.41
C ARG A 91 21.80 11.15 17.92
N LEU A 92 21.68 11.77 19.10
CA LEU A 92 22.74 12.56 19.70
C LEU A 92 23.97 11.70 19.99
N TYR A 93 23.78 10.54 20.60
CA TYR A 93 24.84 9.60 20.93
C TYR A 93 25.62 9.18 19.69
N TYR A 94 24.93 8.68 18.65
CA TYR A 94 25.61 8.19 17.46
C TYR A 94 26.26 9.32 16.67
N ASN A 95 25.60 10.47 16.54
CA ASN A 95 26.20 11.62 15.86
C ASN A 95 27.47 12.10 16.57
N MET A 96 27.50 12.11 17.90
CA MET A 96 28.71 12.43 18.66
C MET A 96 29.83 11.42 18.38
N GLN A 97 29.55 10.11 18.48
CA GLN A 97 30.53 9.05 18.24
C GLN A 97 31.11 9.10 16.81
N MET A 98 30.25 9.26 15.81
CA MET A 98 30.69 9.33 14.41
C MET A 98 31.53 10.59 14.13
N ASN A 99 31.17 11.72 14.74
CA ASN A 99 31.94 12.95 14.63
C ASN A 99 33.33 12.82 15.29
N ASP A 100 33.43 12.13 16.43
CA ASP A 100 34.71 11.86 17.09
C ASP A 100 35.61 10.97 16.24
N VAL A 101 35.06 9.92 15.61
CA VAL A 101 35.80 9.07 14.67
C VAL A 101 36.29 9.89 13.47
N LEU A 102 35.42 10.72 12.88
CA LEU A 102 35.81 11.58 11.75
C LEU A 102 36.88 12.60 12.16
N ALA A 103 36.80 13.16 13.37
CA ALA A 103 37.81 14.07 13.89
C ALA A 103 39.17 13.40 14.02
N GLN A 104 39.20 12.15 14.49
CA GLN A 104 40.42 11.33 14.54
C GLN A 104 40.99 11.07 13.15
N MET A 105 40.16 10.68 12.18
CA MET A 105 40.58 10.50 10.79
C MET A 105 41.18 11.78 10.20
N LYS A 106 40.51 12.93 10.39
CA LYS A 106 41.02 14.24 9.95
C LYS A 106 42.36 14.58 10.61
N LYS A 107 42.58 14.19 11.87
CA LYS A 107 43.84 14.41 12.57
C LYS A 107 44.96 13.56 11.96
N LEU A 108 44.72 12.27 11.72
CA LEU A 108 45.69 11.37 11.08
C LEU A 108 46.06 11.87 9.68
N TYR A 109 45.05 12.21 8.86
CA TYR A 109 45.27 12.76 7.52
C TYR A 109 46.11 14.05 7.52
N LYS A 110 45.94 14.92 8.52
CA LYS A 110 46.77 16.13 8.66
C LYS A 110 48.21 15.83 9.05
N GLN A 111 48.44 14.74 9.79
CA GLN A 111 49.78 14.31 10.20
C GLN A 111 50.53 13.64 9.07
N ASP A 112 49.85 12.80 8.29
CA ASP A 112 50.43 12.10 7.15
C ASP A 112 49.45 12.06 5.97
N ARG A 113 49.77 12.80 4.92
CA ARG A 113 48.91 12.95 3.73
C ARG A 113 49.28 11.89 2.71
N THR A 114 48.56 10.78 2.77
CA THR A 114 48.67 9.72 1.75
C THR A 114 47.42 9.73 0.86
N PRO A 115 47.54 9.36 -0.44
CA PRO A 115 46.37 9.22 -1.31
C PRO A 115 45.31 8.26 -0.75
N GLY A 116 45.74 7.14 -0.14
CA GLY A 116 44.83 6.18 0.50
C GLY A 116 44.09 6.78 1.71
N ALA A 117 44.73 7.65 2.50
CA ALA A 117 44.05 8.36 3.57
C ALA A 117 43.04 9.39 3.05
N GLU A 118 43.28 10.06 1.92
CA GLU A 118 42.28 10.95 1.31
C GLU A 118 41.04 10.16 0.87
N GLU A 119 41.23 9.02 0.18
CA GLU A 119 40.12 8.18 -0.27
C GLU A 119 39.28 7.68 0.91
N LEU A 120 39.93 7.17 1.96
CA LEU A 120 39.24 6.74 3.18
C LEU A 120 38.49 7.89 3.86
N LEU A 121 39.07 9.10 3.89
CA LEU A 121 38.39 10.27 4.43
C LEU A 121 37.19 10.70 3.58
N GLN A 122 37.27 10.53 2.26
CA GLN A 122 36.17 10.81 1.35
C GLN A 122 35.03 9.80 1.52
N GLU A 123 35.32 8.49 1.60
CA GLU A 123 34.31 7.47 1.87
C GLU A 123 33.63 7.68 3.23
N SER A 124 34.39 8.05 4.28
CA SER A 124 33.80 8.42 5.57
C SER A 124 32.82 9.59 5.49
N LYS A 125 33.09 10.60 4.66
CA LYS A 125 32.13 11.70 4.43
C LYS A 125 30.87 11.23 3.69
N ARG A 126 30.97 10.21 2.83
CA ARG A 126 29.80 9.63 2.16
C ARG A 126 28.88 8.95 3.16
N ILE A 127 29.41 8.17 4.11
CA ILE A 127 28.60 7.57 5.19
C ILE A 127 27.82 8.64 5.97
N LEU A 128 28.46 9.77 6.31
CA LEU A 128 27.76 10.87 7.00
C LEU A 128 26.70 11.54 6.13
N THR A 129 26.92 11.58 4.82
CA THR A 129 25.91 12.06 3.86
C THR A 129 24.73 11.10 3.82
N ASP A 130 24.98 9.80 3.82
CA ASP A 130 23.93 8.78 3.84
C ASP A 130 23.12 8.83 5.14
N ASN A 131 23.77 9.07 6.29
CA ASN A 131 23.07 9.31 7.55
C ASN A 131 22.17 10.54 7.50
N TYR A 132 22.66 11.64 6.94
CA TYR A 132 21.84 12.84 6.74
C TYR A 132 20.63 12.55 5.86
N MET A 133 20.82 11.83 4.74
CA MET A 133 19.72 11.44 3.87
C MET A 133 18.73 10.50 4.57
N PHE A 134 19.21 9.58 5.41
CA PHE A 134 18.34 8.74 6.23
C PHE A 134 17.49 9.57 7.19
N GLU A 135 18.08 10.54 7.89
CA GLU A 135 17.37 11.44 8.80
C GLU A 135 16.32 12.30 8.09
N GLU A 136 16.59 12.75 6.88
CA GLU A 136 15.67 13.61 6.13
C GLU A 136 14.54 12.82 5.43
N THR A 137 14.82 11.60 4.97
CA THR A 137 13.92 10.89 4.04
C THR A 137 13.31 9.63 4.61
N ILE A 138 14.03 8.89 5.46
CA ILE A 138 13.58 7.60 5.98
C ILE A 138 13.04 7.76 7.39
N LEU A 139 13.77 8.46 8.26
CA LEU A 139 13.39 8.67 9.66
C LEU A 139 11.96 9.21 9.84
N PRO A 140 11.46 10.19 9.05
CA PRO A 140 10.09 10.68 9.19
C PRO A 140 9.01 9.65 8.80
N THR A 141 9.40 8.60 8.08
CA THR A 141 8.49 7.53 7.63
C THR A 141 8.48 6.32 8.56
N LEU A 142 9.44 6.24 9.48
CA LEU A 142 9.52 5.13 10.42
C LEU A 142 8.42 5.21 11.48
N PRO A 143 7.87 4.07 11.93
CA PRO A 143 6.90 4.07 13.02
C PRO A 143 7.58 4.48 14.33
N CYS A 144 6.92 5.28 15.15
CA CYS A 144 7.32 5.53 16.55
C CYS A 144 6.97 4.33 17.43
N SER A 145 7.64 3.22 17.19
CA SER A 145 7.56 1.98 17.96
C SER A 145 8.97 1.39 18.09
N ASN A 146 9.08 0.29 18.82
CA ASN A 146 10.34 -0.46 18.91
C ASN A 146 10.89 -0.86 17.53
N ASP A 147 10.04 -1.04 16.51
CA ASP A 147 10.47 -1.35 15.15
C ASP A 147 11.22 -0.18 14.51
N GLY A 148 10.74 1.05 14.72
CA GLY A 148 11.43 2.26 14.27
C GLY A 148 12.73 2.47 15.02
N LEU A 149 12.72 2.31 16.35
CA LEU A 149 13.92 2.40 17.18
C LEU A 149 14.98 1.37 16.77
N PHE A 150 14.55 0.13 16.49
CA PHE A 150 15.44 -0.93 15.99
C PHE A 150 16.04 -0.57 14.62
N ALA A 151 15.23 -0.09 13.67
CA ALA A 151 15.70 0.31 12.36
C ALA A 151 16.72 1.46 12.44
N MET A 152 16.47 2.45 13.31
CA MET A 152 17.41 3.54 13.59
C MET A 152 18.71 3.02 14.20
N THR A 153 18.62 2.19 15.23
CA THR A 153 19.77 1.60 15.92
C THR A 153 20.65 0.84 14.93
N GLN A 154 20.04 0.03 14.08
CA GLN A 154 20.76 -0.74 13.06
C GLN A 154 21.46 0.17 12.05
N HIS A 155 20.77 1.20 11.57
CA HIS A 155 21.34 2.16 10.62
C HIS A 155 22.58 2.85 11.21
N TYR A 156 22.43 3.49 12.37
CA TYR A 156 23.54 4.21 12.99
C TYR A 156 24.68 3.31 13.44
N SER A 157 24.39 2.12 13.97
CA SER A 157 25.44 1.17 14.37
C SER A 157 26.27 0.74 13.16
N ASN A 158 25.64 0.47 12.01
CA ASN A 158 26.34 0.11 10.78
C ASN A 158 27.22 1.26 10.30
N SER A 159 26.72 2.49 10.34
CA SER A 159 27.48 3.68 9.95
C SER A 159 28.68 3.92 10.86
N LEU A 160 28.51 3.78 12.17
CA LEU A 160 29.61 3.92 13.14
C LEU A 160 30.65 2.80 12.97
N GLU A 161 30.22 1.57 12.74
CA GLU A 161 31.11 0.44 12.46
C GLU A 161 31.91 0.68 11.17
N GLY A 162 31.26 1.13 10.11
CA GLY A 162 31.90 1.48 8.84
C GLY A 162 32.95 2.58 9.01
N LEU A 163 32.63 3.66 9.72
CA LEU A 163 33.58 4.73 10.05
C LEU A 163 34.76 4.20 10.88
N THR A 164 34.50 3.36 11.88
CA THR A 164 35.55 2.77 12.73
C THR A 164 36.48 1.87 11.92
N LEU A 165 35.94 1.10 10.98
CA LEU A 165 36.74 0.28 10.07
C LEU A 165 37.64 1.15 9.18
N MET A 166 37.11 2.22 8.61
CA MET A 166 37.89 3.15 7.78
C MET A 166 38.97 3.88 8.58
N LEU A 167 38.71 4.23 9.85
CA LEU A 167 39.75 4.76 10.73
C LEU A 167 40.89 3.76 10.92
N LYS A 168 40.58 2.49 11.24
CA LYS A 168 41.61 1.45 11.38
C LYS A 168 42.42 1.23 10.10
N GLN A 169 41.76 1.25 8.95
CA GLN A 169 42.45 1.17 7.66
C GLN A 169 43.34 2.38 7.42
N MET A 170 42.91 3.57 7.82
CA MET A 170 43.70 4.80 7.73
C MET A 170 44.96 4.72 8.60
N GLU A 171 44.84 4.26 9.85
CA GLU A 171 45.97 4.03 10.75
C GLU A 171 46.99 3.07 10.12
N GLN A 172 46.52 1.97 9.51
CA GLN A 172 47.39 1.00 8.85
C GLN A 172 48.14 1.58 7.64
N VAL A 173 47.47 2.34 6.76
CA VAL A 173 48.14 2.91 5.58
C VAL A 173 49.11 4.04 5.97
N THR A 174 48.86 4.74 7.07
CA THR A 174 49.77 5.75 7.62
C THR A 174 50.98 5.10 8.31
N ASP A 175 50.80 4.03 9.09
CA ASP A 175 51.91 3.37 9.78
C ASP A 175 52.83 2.60 8.81
N ASN A 176 52.29 2.01 7.73
CA ASN A 176 53.10 1.31 6.72
C ASN A 176 53.98 2.24 5.86
N GLN A 177 53.80 3.57 5.96
CA GLN A 177 54.60 4.57 5.22
C GLN A 177 55.75 5.14 6.06
N LYS A 178 55.82 4.83 7.36
CA LYS A 178 56.94 5.20 8.26
C LYS A 178 58.02 4.13 8.30
#